data_AF-A0A941NNY0-F1
#
_entry.id   AF-A0A941NNY0-F1
#
_cell.length_a   1.000
_cell.length_b   1.000
_cell.length_c   1.000
_cell.angle_alpha   90.00
_cell.angle_beta   90.00
_cell.angle_gamma   90.00
#
_symmetry.space_group_name_H-M   'P 1'
#
loop_
_entity.id
_entity.type
_entity.pdbx_description
1 polymer ?
#
loop_
_entity_poly.entity_id
_entity_poly.type
_entity_poly.pdbx_seq_one_letter_code
_entity_poly.pdbx_strand_id
1 'polypeptide(L)'
;MFESLKLLWEKQLEKKAAQQGKEHFSTTDKSNFTTLAVILALVTIILIQLFVGKYLWNNFLTRLVPAIKPAEGVIDILAISLLFRLLFN
;
A
#
# COMPACT_ATOMS: atom_id res chain seq x y z
N MET A 1 -12.04 -14.32 52.60
CA MET A 1 -10.81 -13.81 51.95
C MET A 1 -10.32 -14.72 50.81
N PHE A 2 -10.31 -16.05 50.98
CA PHE A 2 -9.95 -16.98 49.88
C PHE A 2 -11.02 -17.10 48.79
N GLU A 3 -12.30 -17.08 49.15
CA GLU A 3 -13.43 -17.10 48.20
C GLU A 3 -13.42 -15.91 47.21
N SER A 4 -13.04 -14.72 47.68
CA SER A 4 -12.92 -13.53 46.84
C SER A 4 -11.78 -13.62 45.82
N LEU A 5 -10.72 -14.39 46.12
CA LEU A 5 -9.61 -14.62 45.18
C LEU A 5 -10.00 -15.61 44.09
N LYS A 6 -10.76 -16.65 44.45
CA LYS A 6 -11.30 -17.63 43.50
C LYS A 6 -12.23 -16.96 42.47
N LEU A 7 -13.17 -16.14 42.96
CA LEU A 7 -14.07 -15.36 42.10
C LEU A 7 -13.33 -14.39 41.17
N LEU A 8 -12.21 -13.82 41.63
CA LEU A 8 -11.41 -12.91 40.82
C LEU A 8 -10.65 -13.66 39.72
N TRP A 9 -10.19 -14.88 40.01
CA TRP A 9 -9.51 -15.74 39.03
C TRP A 9 -10.44 -16.20 37.91
N GLU A 10 -11.66 -16.64 38.26
CA GLU A 10 -12.67 -17.06 37.28
C GLU A 10 -13.07 -15.91 36.34
N LYS A 11 -13.27 -14.70 36.89
CA LYS A 11 -13.55 -13.51 36.08
C LYS A 11 -12.43 -13.15 35.11
N GLN A 12 -11.17 -13.45 35.44
CA GLN A 12 -10.05 -13.20 34.52
C GLN A 12 -10.03 -14.22 33.38
N LEU A 13 -10.38 -15.48 33.64
CA LEU A 13 -10.47 -16.51 32.61
C LEU A 13 -11.57 -16.20 31.60
N GLU A 14 -12.75 -15.77 32.07
CA GLU A 14 -13.86 -15.38 31.20
C GLU A 14 -13.51 -14.20 30.29
N LYS A 15 -12.84 -13.17 30.84
CA LYS A 15 -12.41 -12.00 30.06
C LYS A 15 -11.40 -12.38 28.97
N LYS A 16 -10.45 -13.25 29.30
CA LYS A 16 -9.44 -13.73 28.32
C LYS A 16 -10.08 -14.57 27.23
N ALA A 17 -10.99 -15.48 27.56
CA ALA A 17 -11.72 -16.29 26.58
C ALA A 17 -12.59 -15.42 25.64
N ALA A 18 -13.25 -14.39 26.18
CA ALA A 18 -14.07 -13.47 25.38
C ALA A 18 -13.25 -12.53 24.48
N GLN A 19 -12.02 -12.18 24.86
CA GLN A 19 -11.11 -11.39 24.03
C GLN A 19 -10.49 -12.23 22.91
N GLN A 20 -10.02 -13.44 23.24
CA GLN A 20 -9.37 -14.33 22.28
C GLN A 20 -10.31 -14.76 21.14
N GLY A 21 -11.60 -14.96 21.43
CA GLY A 21 -12.61 -15.25 20.40
C GLY A 21 -12.93 -14.07 19.46
N LYS A 22 -12.75 -12.82 19.91
CA LYS A 22 -13.01 -11.62 19.10
C LYS A 22 -11.83 -11.23 18.22
N GLU A 23 -10.61 -11.50 18.66
CA GLU A 23 -9.38 -11.18 17.90
C GLU A 23 -9.15 -12.15 16.74
N HIS A 24 -9.52 -13.42 16.91
CA HIS A 24 -9.33 -14.46 15.89
C HIS A 24 -10.37 -14.39 14.75
N PHE A 25 -11.54 -13.78 14.98
CA PHE A 25 -12.55 -13.56 13.95
C PHE A 25 -12.39 -12.19 13.25
N SER A 26 -11.69 -11.23 13.87
CA SER A 26 -11.48 -9.90 13.27
C SER A 26 -10.26 -9.82 12.34
N THR A 27 -9.34 -10.77 12.36
CA THR A 27 -8.07 -10.67 11.62
C THR A 27 -8.15 -11.21 10.20
N THR A 28 -9.02 -12.20 9.92
CA THR A 28 -9.15 -12.80 8.57
C THR A 28 -9.84 -11.86 7.57
N ASP A 29 -10.85 -11.11 7.98
CA ASP A 29 -11.54 -10.17 7.07
C ASP A 29 -10.79 -8.85 6.90
N LYS A 30 -10.12 -8.36 7.94
CA LYS A 30 -9.32 -7.12 7.88
C LYS A 30 -8.03 -7.29 7.08
N SER A 31 -7.39 -8.46 7.11
CA SER A 31 -6.12 -8.68 6.40
C SER A 31 -6.30 -8.74 4.88
N ASN A 32 -7.37 -9.40 4.41
CA ASN A 32 -7.70 -9.45 2.99
C ASN A 32 -8.08 -8.07 2.44
N PHE A 33 -8.87 -7.30 3.19
CA PHE A 33 -9.20 -5.93 2.81
C PHE A 33 -7.97 -5.02 2.77
N THR A 34 -7.07 -5.15 3.75
CA THR A 34 -5.82 -4.37 3.78
C THR A 34 -4.93 -4.71 2.60
N THR A 35 -4.81 -6.00 2.26
CA THR A 35 -3.98 -6.45 1.13
C THR A 35 -4.56 -5.97 -0.20
N LEU A 36 -5.88 -6.06 -0.38
CA LEU A 36 -6.56 -5.53 -1.56
C LEU A 36 -6.42 -4.01 -1.67
N ALA A 37 -6.53 -3.28 -0.56
CA ALA A 37 -6.35 -1.82 -0.53
C ALA A 37 -4.92 -1.41 -0.91
N VAL A 38 -3.90 -2.15 -0.45
CA VAL A 38 -2.50 -1.91 -0.82
C VAL A 38 -2.28 -2.17 -2.31
N ILE A 39 -2.79 -3.28 -2.85
CA ILE A 39 -2.69 -3.59 -4.28
C ILE A 39 -3.37 -2.49 -5.10
N LEU A 40 -4.57 -2.07 -4.70
CA LEU A 40 -5.31 -1.02 -5.39
C LEU A 40 -4.54 0.30 -5.38
N ALA A 41 -4.02 0.71 -4.22
CA ALA A 41 -3.20 1.91 -4.10
C ALA A 41 -1.96 1.85 -5.00
N LEU A 42 -1.29 0.70 -5.07
CA LEU A 42 -0.11 0.50 -5.90
C LEU A 42 -0.44 0.63 -7.39
N VAL A 43 -1.54 0.02 -7.84
CA VAL A 43 -2.04 0.15 -9.21
C VAL A 43 -2.40 1.60 -9.51
N THR A 44 -3.10 2.29 -8.61
CA THR A 44 -3.45 3.70 -8.78
C THR A 44 -2.21 4.59 -8.90
N ILE A 45 -1.20 4.39 -8.05
CA ILE A 45 0.06 5.16 -8.11
C ILE A 45 0.77 4.93 -9.45
N ILE A 46 0.84 3.67 -9.91
CA ILE A 46 1.44 3.34 -11.22
C ILE A 46 0.67 4.05 -12.32
N LEU A 47 -0.66 3.95 -12.36
CA LEU A 47 -1.47 4.62 -13.39
C LEU A 47 -1.25 6.13 -13.39
N ILE A 48 -1.24 6.77 -12.22
CA ILE A 48 -0.95 8.20 -12.09
C ILE A 48 0.45 8.49 -12.64
N GLN A 49 1.48 7.76 -12.20
CA GLN A 49 2.87 7.94 -12.66
C GLN A 49 2.99 7.81 -14.18
N LEU A 50 2.28 6.86 -14.79
CA LEU A 50 2.30 6.63 -16.23
C LEU A 50 1.61 7.77 -17.01
N PHE A 51 0.42 8.20 -16.58
CA PHE A 51 -0.31 9.27 -17.24
C PHE A 51 0.36 10.63 -17.04
N VAL A 52 0.69 10.96 -15.79
CA VAL A 52 1.34 12.22 -15.41
C VAL A 52 2.76 12.25 -15.99
N GLY A 53 3.51 11.15 -15.89
CA GLY A 53 4.85 11.04 -16.47
C GLY A 53 4.86 11.26 -17.98
N LYS A 54 3.96 10.59 -18.73
CA LYS A 54 3.84 10.80 -20.18
C LYS A 54 3.43 12.22 -20.52
N TYR A 55 2.48 12.80 -19.78
CA TYR A 55 2.03 14.17 -19.98
C TYR A 55 3.16 15.18 -19.75
N LEU A 56 3.86 15.09 -18.61
CA LEU A 56 4.97 15.99 -18.32
C LEU A 56 6.11 15.83 -19.33
N TRP A 57 6.42 14.59 -19.71
CA TRP A 57 7.49 14.35 -20.68
C TRP A 57 7.18 14.98 -22.03
N ASN A 58 5.99 14.69 -22.58
CA ASN A 58 5.63 15.09 -23.93
C ASN A 58 5.21 16.56 -24.07
N ASN A 59 4.76 17.21 -23.00
CA ASN A 59 4.39 18.62 -23.04
C ASN A 59 5.45 19.58 -22.48
N PHE A 60 6.28 19.15 -21.53
CA PHE A 60 7.28 20.03 -20.93
C PHE A 60 8.69 19.66 -21.38
N LEU A 61 9.14 18.42 -21.18
CA LEU A 61 10.55 18.06 -21.47
C LEU A 61 10.88 18.17 -22.95
N THR A 62 10.05 17.64 -23.83
CA THR A 62 10.25 17.74 -25.29
C THR A 62 10.25 19.19 -25.80
N ARG A 63 9.53 20.09 -25.11
CA ARG A 63 9.52 21.52 -25.43
C ARG A 63 10.75 22.25 -24.92
N LEU A 64 11.22 21.89 -23.72
CA LEU A 64 12.38 22.51 -23.07
C LEU A 64 13.70 22.02 -23.65
N VAL A 65 13.77 20.75 -24.05
CA VAL A 65 14.97 20.10 -24.56
C VAL A 65 14.65 19.46 -25.92
N PRO A 66 14.89 20.17 -27.04
CA PRO A 66 14.53 19.69 -28.38
C PRO A 66 15.29 18.44 -28.83
N ALA A 67 16.35 18.04 -28.12
CA ALA A 67 17.06 16.78 -28.35
C ALA A 67 16.29 15.55 -27.85
N ILE A 68 15.27 15.74 -27.00
CA ILE A 68 14.50 14.64 -26.40
C ILE A 68 13.28 14.33 -27.27
N LYS A 69 13.17 13.08 -27.72
CA LYS A 69 12.01 12.60 -28.46
C LYS A 69 10.81 12.37 -27.52
N PRO A 70 9.57 12.58 -28.02
CA PRO A 70 8.37 12.25 -27.26
C PRO A 70 8.34 10.75 -26.95
N ALA A 71 7.83 10.42 -25.76
CA ALA A 71 7.56 9.05 -25.38
C ALA A 71 6.27 8.58 -26.07
N GLU A 72 6.41 7.65 -27.01
CA GLU A 72 5.29 7.06 -27.75
C GLU A 72 4.55 6.05 -26.83
N GLY A 73 5.34 5.23 -26.13
CA GLY A 73 4.87 4.18 -25.25
C GLY A 73 4.83 4.58 -23.77
N VAL A 74 3.91 3.94 -23.06
CA VAL A 74 3.86 3.95 -21.59
C VAL A 74 5.09 3.26 -20.99
N ILE A 75 5.64 2.29 -21.70
CA ILE A 75 6.86 1.55 -21.33
C ILE A 75 8.09 2.46 -21.35
N ASP A 76 8.16 3.42 -22.27
CA ASP A 76 9.30 4.35 -22.37
C ASP A 76 9.42 5.20 -21.10
N ILE A 77 8.29 5.72 -20.60
CA ILE A 77 8.22 6.48 -19.36
C ILE A 77 8.60 5.61 -18.15
N LEU A 78 8.19 4.34 -18.14
CA LEU A 78 8.59 3.38 -17.10
C LEU A 78 10.11 3.12 -17.13
N ALA A 79 10.67 2.88 -18.30
CA ALA A 79 12.11 2.63 -18.48
C ALA A 79 12.94 3.85 -18.08
N ILE A 80 12.53 5.06 -18.50
CA ILE A 80 13.16 6.32 -18.08
C ILE A 80 13.06 6.46 -16.56
N SER A 81 11.88 6.27 -15.97
CA SER A 81 11.69 6.44 -14.51
C SER A 81 12.54 5.45 -13.72
N LEU A 82 12.64 4.20 -14.19
CA LEU A 82 13.47 3.17 -13.58
C LEU A 82 14.96 3.48 -13.73
N LEU A 83 15.39 3.96 -14.90
CA LEU A 83 16.77 4.36 -15.16
C LEU A 83 17.18 5.53 -14.28
N PHE A 84 16.33 6.56 -14.17
CA PHE A 84 16.54 7.68 -13.24
C PHE A 84 16.64 7.18 -11.80
N ARG A 85 15.74 6.28 -11.39
CA ARG A 85 15.81 5.71 -10.06
C ARG A 85 17.12 4.96 -9.84
N LEU A 86 17.56 4.13 -10.78
CA LEU A 86 18.83 3.40 -10.67
C LEU A 86 20.06 4.31 -10.66
N LEU A 87 20.01 5.44 -11.36
CA LEU A 87 21.12 6.39 -11.42
C LEU A 87 21.24 7.24 -10.14
N PHE A 88 20.12 7.58 -9.51
CA PHE A 88 20.06 8.53 -8.39
C PHE A 88 19.75 7.89 -7.03
N ASN A 89 19.50 6.58 -6.97
CA ASN A 89 19.21 5.82 -5.75
C ASN A 89 20.33 4.83 -5.45
#